data_AF-A0A9P6TB01-F1
#
_entry.id   AF-A0A9P6TB01-F1
#
_cell.length_a   1.000
_cell.length_b   1.000
_cell.length_c   1.000
_cell.angle_alpha   90.00
_cell.angle_beta   90.00
_cell.angle_gamma   90.00
#
_symmetry.space_group_name_H-M   'P 1'
#
loop_
_entity.id
_entity.type
_entity.pdbx_description
1 polymer ?
#
loop_
_entity_poly.entity_id
_entity_poly.type
_entity_poly.pdbx_seq_one_letter_code
_entity_poly.pdbx_strand_id
1 'polypeptide(L)'
;MVGVNIIVNKFKFCLAHGTELCLRCCCDHRLGNNTLIDLEAFDRPSINVYLIGAAPASTGQDVVEPEDEPYKCRNHGEIDCPSCFAWAKIIATLK
;
A
#
# COMPACT_ATOMS: atom_id res chain seq x y z
N MET A 1 19.78 -4.80 -2.71
CA MET A 1 18.73 -4.27 -3.60
C MET A 1 17.79 -3.44 -2.73
N VAL A 2 17.68 -2.13 -2.99
CA VAL A 2 16.64 -1.32 -2.37
C VAL A 2 15.33 -1.72 -3.05
N GLY A 3 14.35 -2.20 -2.29
CA GLY A 3 13.07 -2.62 -2.85
C GLY A 3 12.33 -1.42 -3.46
N VAL A 4 11.89 -1.56 -4.71
CA VAL A 4 10.97 -0.60 -5.35
C VAL A 4 9.65 -0.61 -4.58
N ASN A 5 9.01 0.56 -4.48
CA ASN A 5 7.81 0.77 -3.70
C ASN A 5 6.70 1.34 -4.56
N ILE A 6 5.47 1.13 -4.09
CA ILE A 6 4.26 1.73 -4.65
C ILE A 6 3.59 2.60 -3.61
N ILE A 7 2.79 3.55 -4.06
CA ILE A 7 1.96 4.40 -3.22
C ILE A 7 0.50 4.11 -3.50
N VAL A 8 -0.27 3.79 -2.45
CA VAL A 8 -1.71 3.56 -2.54
C VAL A 8 -2.38 4.38 -1.44
N ASN A 9 -3.19 5.35 -1.85
CA ASN A 9 -3.82 6.35 -1.00
C ASN A 9 -2.83 6.88 0.06
N LYS A 10 -1.68 7.40 -0.43
CA LYS A 10 -0.55 7.93 0.35
C LYS A 10 0.27 6.93 1.16
N PHE A 11 -0.19 5.70 1.38
CA PHE A 11 0.60 4.67 2.06
C PHE A 11 1.59 4.03 1.10
N LYS A 12 2.79 3.75 1.60
CA LYS A 12 3.87 3.11 0.86
C LYS A 12 3.93 1.62 1.13
N PHE A 13 4.08 0.82 0.07
CA PHE A 13 4.19 -0.63 0.16
C PHE A 13 5.30 -1.14 -0.75
N CYS A 14 5.82 -2.33 -0.46
CA CYS A 14 6.73 -3.02 -1.38
C CYS A 14 6.02 -3.34 -2.71
N LEU A 15 6.59 -2.94 -3.85
CA LEU A 15 6.03 -3.22 -5.17
C LEU A 15 5.84 -4.73 -5.41
N ALA A 16 6.83 -5.55 -5.09
CA ALA A 16 6.78 -6.98 -5.42
C ALA A 16 5.78 -7.77 -4.57
N HIS A 17 5.53 -7.35 -3.32
CA HIS A 17 4.82 -8.16 -2.34
C HIS A 17 3.61 -7.46 -1.70
N GLY A 18 3.44 -6.16 -1.92
CA GLY A 18 2.31 -5.36 -1.43
C GLY A 18 2.32 -5.12 0.08
N THR A 19 3.33 -5.57 0.81
CA THR A 19 3.39 -5.44 2.28
C THR A 19 4.20 -4.22 2.72
N GLU A 20 3.79 -3.59 3.83
CA GLU A 20 4.52 -2.47 4.43
C GLU A 20 5.84 -2.93 5.05
N LEU A 21 5.82 -4.02 5.81
CA LEU A 21 7.00 -4.75 6.26
C LEU A 21 7.22 -5.93 5.32
N CYS A 22 8.22 -5.83 4.46
CA CYS A 22 8.61 -6.87 3.54
C CYS A 22 9.95 -7.50 3.96
N LEU A 23 9.89 -8.67 4.58
CA LEU A 23 11.08 -9.43 4.97
C LEU A 23 11.85 -10.02 3.77
N ARG A 24 11.21 -10.12 2.60
CA ARG A 24 11.85 -10.64 1.37
C ARG A 24 12.68 -9.56 0.67
N CYS A 25 12.18 -8.32 0.65
CA CYS A 25 12.86 -7.17 0.04
C CYS A 25 13.62 -6.32 1.07
N CYS A 26 13.58 -6.72 2.35
CA CYS A 26 14.19 -6.03 3.48
C CYS A 26 13.81 -4.54 3.59
N CYS A 27 12.53 -4.22 3.36
CA CYS A 27 12.00 -2.86 3.54
C CYS A 27 10.90 -2.82 4.60
N ASP A 28 10.86 -1.73 5.36
CA ASP A 28 9.82 -1.44 6.34
C ASP A 28 9.32 -0.01 6.14
N HIS A 29 8.08 0.12 5.70
CA HIS A 29 7.41 1.39 5.44
C HIS A 29 6.46 1.80 6.56
N ARG A 30 6.32 0.99 7.62
CA ARG A 30 5.32 1.21 8.68
C ARG A 30 5.53 2.53 9.39
N LEU A 31 6.78 2.95 9.64
CA LEU A 31 7.06 4.24 10.30
C LEU A 31 6.44 5.40 9.51
N GLY A 32 6.77 5.51 8.22
CA GLY A 32 6.26 6.60 7.38
C GLY A 32 4.74 6.57 7.23
N ASN A 33 4.17 5.38 7.05
CA ASN A 33 2.72 5.21 6.94
C ASN A 33 1.99 5.55 8.24
N ASN A 34 2.54 5.15 9.38
CA ASN A 34 1.99 5.45 10.69
C ASN A 34 2.00 6.96 10.98
N THR A 35 3.05 7.68 10.58
CA THR A 35 3.11 9.14 10.68
C THR A 35 1.98 9.83 9.90
N LEU A 36 1.56 9.29 8.75
CA LEU A 36 0.47 9.88 7.95
C LEU A 36 -0.90 9.83 8.63
N ILE A 37 -1.05 8.99 9.66
CA ILE A 37 -2.30 8.81 10.41
C ILE A 37 -2.12 9.05 11.91
N ASP A 38 -1.03 9.72 12.30
CA ASP A 38 -0.72 10.08 13.69
C ASP A 38 -0.73 8.87 14.66
N LEU A 39 -0.19 7.74 14.19
CA LEU A 39 -0.03 6.53 14.98
C LEU A 39 1.42 6.38 15.43
N GLU A 40 1.69 6.32 16.73
CA GLU A 40 3.07 6.15 17.24
C GLU A 40 3.49 4.67 17.36
N ALA A 41 2.54 3.73 17.32
CA ALA A 41 2.79 2.33 17.64
C ALA A 41 3.18 1.49 16.40
N PHE A 42 4.26 0.70 16.54
CA PHE A 42 4.61 -0.40 15.62
C PHE A 42 3.92 -1.72 15.97
N ASP A 43 3.17 -1.76 17.06
CA ASP A 43 2.49 -2.95 17.57
C ASP A 43 1.16 -3.19 16.84
N ARG A 44 1.26 -3.30 15.51
CA ARG A 44 0.15 -3.71 14.65
C ARG A 44 0.65 -4.70 13.60
N PRO A 45 -0.22 -5.60 13.13
CA PRO A 45 0.06 -6.39 11.94
C PRO A 45 0.43 -5.49 10.74
N SER A 46 1.37 -5.97 9.92
CA SER A 46 1.70 -5.32 8.64
C SER A 46 0.54 -5.46 7.67
N ILE A 47 0.19 -4.38 6.96
CA ILE A 47 -0.83 -4.44 5.92
C ILE A 47 -0.21 -5.00 4.64
N ASN A 48 -0.98 -5.81 3.93
CA ASN A 48 -0.71 -6.18 2.54
C ASN A 48 -1.79 -5.59 1.62
N VAL A 49 -1.43 -4.56 0.84
CA VAL A 49 -2.36 -3.81 -0.01
C VAL A 49 -2.97 -4.66 -1.12
N TYR A 50 -2.27 -5.70 -1.60
CA TYR A 50 -2.81 -6.61 -2.61
C TYR A 50 -3.89 -7.53 -2.04
N LEU A 51 -3.76 -7.92 -0.77
CA LEU A 51 -4.81 -8.68 -0.07
C LEU A 51 -6.05 -7.83 0.21
N ILE A 52 -5.87 -6.51 0.44
CA ILE A 52 -6.99 -5.55 0.53
C ILE A 52 -7.65 -5.32 -0.85
N GLY A 53 -6.99 -5.72 -1.94
CA GLY A 53 -7.54 -5.68 -3.28
C GLY A 53 -7.06 -4.50 -4.11
N ALA A 54 -5.89 -3.94 -3.83
CA ALA A 54 -5.24 -3.01 -4.75
C ALA A 54 -4.79 -3.73 -6.04
N ALA A 55 -4.92 -3.04 -7.16
CA ALA A 55 -4.44 -3.46 -8.46
C ALA A 55 -3.93 -2.24 -9.24
N PRO A 56 -2.99 -2.42 -10.16
CA PRO A 56 -2.58 -1.34 -11.03
C PRO A 56 -3.77 -0.80 -11.85
N ALA A 57 -3.80 0.51 -12.08
CA ALA A 57 -4.91 1.14 -12.80
C ALA A 57 -4.78 1.01 -14.32
N SER A 58 -3.55 1.03 -14.84
CA SER A 58 -3.22 0.89 -16.25
C SER A 58 -3.48 -0.53 -16.78
N THR A 59 -3.83 -0.62 -18.06
CA THR A 59 -4.10 -1.88 -18.78
C THR A 59 -2.87 -2.44 -19.50
N GLY A 60 -1.66 -1.94 -19.20
CA GLY A 60 -0.43 -2.41 -19.83
C GLY A 60 -0.17 -1.88 -21.24
N GLN A 61 -0.87 -0.83 -21.68
CA GLN A 61 -0.62 -0.15 -22.96
C GLN A 61 0.29 1.07 -22.85
N ASP A 62 0.31 1.72 -21.69
CA ASP A 62 1.19 2.87 -21.41
C ASP A 62 2.41 2.39 -20.62
N VAL A 63 3.60 2.78 -21.08
CA VAL A 63 4.85 2.53 -20.35
C VAL A 63 4.90 3.52 -19.18
N VAL A 64 4.29 3.13 -18.07
CA VAL A 64 4.43 3.83 -16.79
C VAL A 64 5.44 3.02 -15.98
N GLU A 65 6.44 3.71 -15.42
CA GLU A 65 7.36 3.05 -14.49
C GLU A 65 6.55 2.48 -13.31
N PRO A 66 6.84 1.26 -12.82
CA PRO A 66 6.01 0.61 -11.81
C PRO A 66 5.82 1.41 -10.50
N GLU A 67 6.75 2.31 -10.20
CA GLU A 67 6.73 3.22 -9.05
C GLU A 67 5.82 4.43 -9.24
N ASP A 68 5.55 4.82 -10.49
CA ASP A 68 4.63 5.90 -10.87
C ASP A 68 3.23 5.36 -11.24
N GLU A 69 3.07 4.04 -11.31
CA GLU A 69 1.81 3.41 -11.69
C GLU A 69 0.72 3.65 -10.62
N PRO A 70 -0.40 4.32 -10.94
CA PRO A 70 -1.47 4.54 -9.98
C PRO A 70 -2.19 3.23 -9.66
N TYR A 71 -2.58 3.05 -8.39
CA TYR A 71 -3.30 1.86 -7.95
C TYR A 71 -4.76 2.15 -7.67
N LYS A 72 -5.63 1.29 -8.21
CA LYS A 72 -7.07 1.27 -7.96
C LYS A 72 -7.49 0.13 -7.06
N CYS A 73 -8.61 0.28 -6.38
CA CYS A 73 -9.24 -0.87 -5.73
C CYS A 73 -9.94 -1.76 -6.76
N ARG A 74 -9.90 -3.08 -6.55
CA ARG A 74 -10.61 -4.05 -7.41
C ARG A 74 -12.14 -3.97 -7.27
N ASN A 75 -12.64 -3.45 -6.15
CA ASN A 75 -14.08 -3.42 -5.88
C ASN A 75 -14.80 -2.27 -6.60
N HIS A 76 -14.30 -1.04 -6.47
CA HIS A 76 -14.93 0.14 -7.09
C HIS A 76 -14.22 0.59 -8.38
N GLY A 77 -13.00 0.10 -8.65
CA GLY A 77 -12.22 0.53 -9.81
C GLY A 77 -11.61 1.93 -9.67
N GLU A 78 -11.77 2.57 -8.52
CA GLU A 78 -11.30 3.94 -8.24
C GLU A 78 -9.83 3.92 -7.77
N ILE A 79 -9.02 4.82 -8.35
CA ILE A 79 -7.64 5.09 -7.92
C ILE A 79 -7.67 5.68 -6.52
N ASP A 80 -6.82 5.18 -5.62
CA ASP A 80 -6.75 5.65 -4.23
C ASP A 80 -8.11 5.66 -3.51
N CYS A 81 -8.97 4.70 -3.84
CA CYS A 81 -10.34 4.62 -3.35
C CYS A 81 -10.48 4.87 -1.83
N PRO A 82 -11.10 5.97 -1.39
CA PRO A 82 -11.09 6.39 0.01
C PRO A 82 -11.89 5.48 0.93
N SER A 83 -12.78 4.65 0.38
CA SER A 83 -13.57 3.68 1.14
C SER A 83 -12.80 2.36 1.34
N CYS A 84 -12.19 1.83 0.28
CA CYS A 84 -11.41 0.58 0.34
C CYS A 84 -10.03 0.77 1.00
N PHE A 85 -9.47 1.97 0.91
CA PHE A 85 -8.13 2.30 1.39
C PHE A 85 -8.18 3.28 2.57
N ALA A 86 -9.22 3.18 3.40
CA ALA A 86 -9.35 3.95 4.64
C ALA A 86 -8.38 3.44 5.71
N TRP A 87 -7.08 3.71 5.57
CA TRP A 87 -6.02 3.06 6.33
C TRP A 87 -6.17 3.14 7.85
N ALA A 88 -6.54 4.30 8.39
CA ALA A 88 -6.79 4.44 9.82
C ALA A 88 -7.90 3.48 10.31
N LYS A 89 -8.98 3.32 9.53
CA LYS A 89 -10.06 2.38 9.86
C LYS A 89 -9.61 0.93 9.74
N ILE A 90 -8.85 0.60 8.70
CA ILE A 90 -8.31 -0.75 8.49
C ILE A 90 -7.38 -1.13 9.64
N ILE A 91 -6.49 -0.22 10.05
CA ILE A 91 -5.56 -0.46 11.15
C ILE A 91 -6.32 -0.68 12.46
N ALA A 92 -7.35 0.12 12.73
CA ALA A 92 -8.18 -0.04 13.92
C ALA A 92 -8.93 -1.38 14.00
N THR A 93 -9.03 -2.14 12.90
CA THR A 93 -9.66 -3.48 12.89
C THR A 93 -8.67 -4.64 12.86
N LEU A 94 -7.37 -4.36 12.72
CA LEU A 94 -6.33 -5.38 12.85
C LEU A 94 -6.23 -5.80 14.32
N LYS A 95 -6.34 -7.10 14.58
CA LYS A 95 -6.20 -7.71 15.91
C LYS A 95 -4.97 -8.60 15.95
#